data_AF-X1VWZ1-F1
#
_entry.id   AF-X1VWZ1-F1
#
_cell.length_a   1.000
_cell.length_b   1.000
_cell.length_c   1.000
_cell.angle_alpha   90.00
_cell.angle_beta   90.00
_cell.angle_gamma   90.00
#
_symmetry.space_group_name_H-M   'P 1'
#
loop_
_entity.id
_entity.type
_entity.pdbx_description
1 polymer ?
#
loop_
_entity_poly.entity_id
_entity_poly.type
_entity_poly.pdbx_seq_one_letter_code
_entity_poly.pdbx_strand_id
1 'polypeptide(L)'
;SGIAVGMATNIPPHNLGEVVDGAVMIIEDPQVSVKELITAIKGPDFPTGGIICGKTGIRSAYETGKGIIKVQAAVFTEGVDGGKSGDKKNPRIIIKELPYQV
;
A
#
# COMPACT_ATOMS: atom_id res chain seq x y z
N SER A 1 -4.44 6.23 -13.65
CA SER A 1 -3.36 6.40 -14.64
C SER A 1 -3.90 7.22 -15.80
N GLY A 2 -3.15 8.20 -16.28
CA GLY A 2 -3.53 9.05 -17.41
C GLY A 2 -2.29 9.51 -18.18
N ILE A 3 -2.37 9.53 -19.51
CA ILE A 3 -1.29 9.94 -20.41
C ILE A 3 -1.83 11.01 -21.35
N ALA A 4 -1.11 12.13 -21.45
CA ALA A 4 -1.38 13.24 -22.34
C ALA A 4 -0.14 13.57 -23.19
N VAL A 5 -0.23 14.57 -24.07
CA VAL A 5 0.90 14.97 -24.91
C VAL A 5 1.98 15.62 -24.04
N GLY A 6 3.10 14.91 -23.84
CA GLY A 6 4.25 15.38 -23.06
C GLY A 6 4.12 15.20 -21.54
N MET A 7 3.03 14.61 -21.03
CA MET A 7 2.80 14.41 -19.60
C MET A 7 2.18 13.05 -19.29
N ALA A 8 2.51 12.49 -18.13
CA ALA A 8 1.89 11.27 -17.61
C ALA A 8 1.64 11.42 -16.11
N THR A 9 0.54 10.82 -15.64
CA THR A 9 0.16 10.79 -14.23
C THR A 9 -0.23 9.38 -13.79
N ASN A 10 0.23 8.99 -12.61
CA ASN A 10 -0.20 7.78 -11.95
C ASN A 10 -0.30 8.03 -10.45
N ILE A 11 -1.53 8.18 -9.96
CA ILE A 11 -1.83 8.43 -8.55
C ILE A 11 -2.51 7.17 -8.01
N PRO A 12 -1.96 6.53 -6.97
CA PRO A 12 -2.55 5.34 -6.38
C PRO A 12 -3.82 5.71 -5.57
N PRO A 13 -4.74 4.76 -5.36
CA PRO A 13 -5.90 4.96 -4.49
C PRO A 13 -5.50 5.12 -3.01
N HIS A 14 -6.37 5.78 -2.24
CA HIS A 14 -6.22 6.02 -0.81
C HIS A 14 -7.53 5.75 -0.08
N ASN A 15 -7.42 5.51 1.23
CA ASN A 15 -8.58 5.32 2.08
C ASN A 15 -9.34 6.65 2.26
N LEU A 16 -10.66 6.62 2.05
CA LEU A 16 -11.50 7.81 2.12
C LEU A 16 -11.47 8.46 3.52
N GLY A 17 -11.50 7.66 4.59
CA GLY A 17 -11.48 8.18 5.96
C GLY A 17 -10.19 8.94 6.24
N GLU A 18 -9.04 8.34 5.90
CA GLU A 18 -7.73 8.98 6.08
C GLU A 18 -7.61 10.29 5.27
N VAL A 19 -8.15 10.33 4.05
CA VAL A 19 -8.13 11.54 3.22
C VAL A 19 -9.01 12.64 3.81
N VAL A 20 -10.18 12.29 4.35
CA VAL A 20 -11.05 13.26 5.04
C VAL A 20 -10.37 13.81 6.28
N ASP A 21 -9.75 12.95 7.10
CA ASP A 21 -9.01 13.36 8.29
C ASP A 21 -7.85 14.31 7.93
N GLY A 22 -7.10 13.99 6.87
CA GLY A 22 -6.05 14.86 6.36
C GLY A 22 -6.57 16.20 5.85
N ALA A 23 -7.74 16.22 5.20
CA ALA A 23 -8.36 17.46 4.74
C ALA A 23 -8.83 18.34 5.92
N VAL A 24 -9.43 17.74 6.95
CA VAL A 24 -9.80 18.44 8.19
C VAL A 24 -8.57 19.04 8.86
N MET A 25 -7.45 18.30 8.92
CA MET A 25 -6.19 18.78 9.50
C MET A 25 -5.67 20.04 8.79
N ILE A 26 -5.77 20.12 7.47
CA ILE A 26 -5.40 21.32 6.69
C ILE A 26 -6.36 22.49 6.94
N ILE A 27 -7.66 22.20 7.15
CA ILE A 27 -8.65 23.24 7.47
C ILE A 27 -8.37 23.84 8.85
N GLU A 28 -8.01 23.02 9.83
CA GLU A 28 -7.70 23.46 11.19
C GLU A 28 -6.35 24.19 11.28
N ASP A 29 -5.33 23.69 10.58
CA ASP A 29 -4.02 24.34 10.46
C ASP A 29 -3.57 24.41 8.99
N PRO A 30 -3.74 25.56 8.32
CA PRO A 30 -3.28 25.76 6.94
C PRO A 30 -1.76 25.69 6.75
N GLN A 31 -0.96 25.72 7.83
CA GLN A 31 0.50 25.59 7.79
C GLN A 31 0.98 24.18 8.14
N VAL A 32 0.07 23.22 8.30
CA VAL A 32 0.40 21.83 8.60
C VAL A 32 1.41 21.29 7.59
N SER A 33 2.47 20.67 8.09
CA SER A 33 3.53 20.14 7.27
C SER A 33 3.14 18.80 6.63
N VAL A 34 3.78 18.45 5.51
CA VAL A 34 3.62 17.13 4.88
C VAL A 34 3.95 16.00 5.86
N LYS A 35 4.89 16.21 6.80
CA LYS A 35 5.25 15.21 7.80
C LYS A 35 4.12 14.94 8.78
N GLU A 36 3.37 15.97 9.16
CA GLU A 36 2.20 15.85 10.02
C GLU A 36 1.03 15.23 9.26
N LEU A 37 0.81 15.61 7.99
CA LEU A 37 -0.23 15.01 7.15
C LEU A 37 -0.06 13.50 6.94
N ILE A 38 1.19 13.00 6.92
CA ILE A 38 1.48 11.57 6.84
C ILE A 38 0.97 10.80 8.08
N THR A 39 0.73 11.47 9.21
CA THR A 39 0.18 10.83 10.40
C THR A 39 -1.31 10.49 10.24
N ALA A 40 -2.05 11.31 9.49
CA ALA A 40 -3.44 11.03 9.10
C ALA A 40 -3.49 10.10 7.88
N ILE A 41 -2.75 10.43 6.81
CA ILE A 41 -2.71 9.67 5.56
C ILE A 41 -1.43 8.82 5.54
N LYS A 42 -1.54 7.58 6.01
CA LYS A 42 -0.37 6.72 6.24
C LYS A 42 0.26 6.24 4.93
N GLY A 43 -0.54 6.09 3.90
CA GLY A 43 -0.11 5.56 2.62
C GLY A 43 -1.28 5.30 1.67
N PRO A 44 -0.97 4.79 0.46
CA PRO A 44 -1.98 4.31 -0.46
C PRO A 44 -2.71 3.07 0.07
N ASP A 45 -3.97 2.92 -0.33
CA ASP A 45 -4.85 1.80 0.01
C ASP A 45 -5.37 1.17 -1.29
N PHE A 46 -4.87 -0.01 -1.63
CA PHE A 46 -5.20 -0.69 -2.88
C PHE A 46 -6.44 -1.58 -2.70
N PRO A 47 -7.40 -1.58 -3.64
CA PRO A 47 -8.62 -2.37 -3.53
C PRO A 47 -8.38 -3.88 -3.55
N THR A 48 -7.23 -4.32 -4.10
CA THR A 48 -6.81 -5.72 -4.12
C THR A 48 -6.06 -6.15 -2.86
N GLY A 49 -5.83 -5.23 -1.92
CA GLY A 49 -4.97 -5.42 -0.76
C GLY A 49 -3.49 -5.52 -1.16
N GLY A 50 -2.78 -6.43 -0.51
CA GLY A 50 -1.36 -6.65 -0.68
C GLY A 50 -0.51 -5.91 0.35
N ILE A 51 0.80 -6.14 0.28
CA ILE A 51 1.77 -5.65 1.24
C ILE A 51 2.63 -4.59 0.58
N ILE A 52 2.63 -3.38 1.13
CA ILE A 52 3.53 -2.32 0.67
C ILE A 52 4.91 -2.51 1.32
N CYS A 53 5.93 -2.68 0.48
CA CYS A 53 7.29 -2.94 0.91
C CYS A 53 8.08 -1.63 1.06
N GLY A 54 8.12 -1.12 2.29
CA GLY A 54 8.89 0.06 2.68
C GLY A 54 8.12 1.37 2.58
N LYS A 55 8.52 2.34 3.41
CA LYS A 55 7.83 3.64 3.56
C LYS A 55 8.53 4.81 2.86
N THR A 56 9.80 4.65 2.49
CA THR A 56 10.61 5.72 1.88
C THR A 56 10.04 6.18 0.54
N GLY A 57 9.54 5.24 -0.27
CA GLY A 57 8.91 5.54 -1.56
C GLY A 57 7.64 6.38 -1.44
N ILE A 58 6.81 6.08 -0.43
CA ILE A 58 5.59 6.84 -0.12
C ILE A 58 5.95 8.27 0.28
N ARG A 59 6.91 8.41 1.19
CA ARG A 59 7.33 9.73 1.67
C ARG A 59 7.90 10.61 0.55
N SER A 60 8.77 10.04 -0.30
CA SER A 60 9.27 10.73 -1.49
C SER A 60 8.13 11.15 -2.42
N ALA A 61 7.14 10.27 -2.63
CA ALA A 61 5.99 10.57 -3.49
C ALA A 61 5.15 11.72 -2.94
N TYR A 62 4.95 11.82 -1.63
CA TYR A 62 4.18 12.92 -1.03
C TYR A 62 4.97 14.24 -0.95
N GLU A 63 6.28 14.20 -0.73
CA GLU A 63 7.11 15.41 -0.67
C GLU A 63 7.41 15.98 -2.07
N THR A 64 7.58 15.14 -3.09
CA THR A 64 8.08 15.56 -4.42
C THR A 64 7.09 15.32 -5.56
N GLY A 65 5.99 14.62 -5.32
CA GLY A 65 5.08 14.12 -6.36
C GLY A 65 5.62 12.92 -7.15
N LYS A 66 6.83 12.43 -6.85
CA LYS A 66 7.45 11.28 -7.52
C LYS A 66 8.03 10.29 -6.50
N GLY A 67 7.73 9.01 -6.68
CA GLY A 67 8.26 7.95 -5.84
C GLY A 67 7.96 6.57 -6.40
N ILE A 68 8.73 5.58 -5.93
CA ILE A 68 8.55 4.18 -6.31
C ILE A 68 7.99 3.44 -5.10
N ILE A 69 6.80 2.85 -5.26
CA ILE A 69 6.12 2.08 -4.22
C ILE A 69 6.09 0.62 -4.69
N LYS A 70 6.69 -0.28 -3.91
CA LYS A 70 6.71 -1.71 -4.21
C LYS A 70 5.54 -2.38 -3.50
N VAL A 71 4.72 -3.13 -4.24
CA VAL A 71 3.58 -3.88 -3.71
C VAL A 71 3.83 -5.37 -3.94
N GLN A 72 3.64 -6.17 -2.90
CA GLN A 72 3.83 -7.62 -2.92
C GLN A 72 2.51 -8.34 -2.59
N ALA A 73 2.33 -9.53 -3.15
CA ALA A 73 1.22 -10.41 -2.83
C ALA A 73 1.25 -10.82 -1.34
N ALA A 74 0.08 -10.91 -0.71
CA ALA A 74 -0.03 -11.51 0.63
C ALA A 74 -0.04 -13.02 0.49
N VAL A 75 0.98 -13.68 1.05
CA VAL A 75 1.19 -15.12 0.94
C VAL A 75 1.17 -15.76 2.32
N PHE A 76 0.41 -16.84 2.45
CA PHE A 76 0.38 -17.68 3.63
C PHE A 76 0.88 -19.08 3.26
N THR A 77 1.77 -19.65 4.07
CA THR A 77 2.25 -21.02 3.89
C THR A 77 1.55 -21.93 4.87
N GLU A 78 0.80 -22.91 4.36
CA GLU A 78 0.13 -23.89 5.20
C GLU A 78 1.02 -25.13 5.37
N GLY A 79 1.37 -25.42 6.63
CA GLY A 79 1.83 -26.75 7.07
C GLY A 79 3.16 -26.81 7.81
N VAL A 80 3.14 -26.81 9.15
CA VAL A 80 4.13 -27.59 9.95
C VAL A 80 3.56 -28.12 11.29
N ASP A 81 2.52 -27.57 11.91
CA ASP A 81 2.18 -27.98 13.29
C ASP A 81 1.09 -29.07 13.41
N GLY A 82 1.53 -30.29 13.72
CA GLY A 82 0.72 -31.32 14.39
C GLY A 82 0.30 -32.54 13.55
N GLY A 83 0.82 -33.72 13.90
CA GLY A 83 0.11 -35.00 13.70
C GLY A 83 0.61 -35.96 12.61
N LYS A 84 1.39 -36.96 13.06
CA LYS A 84 1.49 -38.39 12.64
C LYS A 84 1.73 -38.78 11.16
N SER A 85 2.90 -39.39 10.97
CA SER A 85 3.27 -40.52 10.10
C SER A 85 2.67 -40.64 8.69
N GLY A 86 3.56 -40.56 7.68
CA GLY A 86 3.45 -41.40 6.47
C GLY A 86 3.50 -40.66 5.14
N ASP A 87 2.78 -39.55 5.00
CA ASP A 87 2.67 -38.86 3.72
C ASP A 87 3.62 -37.66 3.63
N LYS A 88 4.37 -37.60 2.52
CA LYS A 88 5.19 -36.44 2.12
C LYS A 88 4.32 -35.18 2.23
N LYS A 89 4.52 -34.40 3.29
CA LYS A 89 3.84 -33.12 3.49
C LYS A 89 4.33 -32.16 2.41
N ASN A 90 3.56 -32.02 1.33
CA ASN A 90 3.81 -31.03 0.29
C ASN A 90 3.46 -29.65 0.86
N PRO A 91 4.43 -28.75 1.12
CA PRO A 91 4.13 -27.42 1.61
C PRO A 91 3.26 -26.69 0.59
N ARG A 92 2.15 -26.11 1.05
CA ARG A 92 1.23 -25.36 0.19
C ARG A 92 1.44 -23.88 0.38
N ILE A 93 1.66 -23.19 -0.73
CA ILE A 93 1.74 -21.73 -0.78
C ILE A 93 0.35 -21.24 -1.21
N ILE A 94 -0.33 -20.54 -0.30
CA ILE A 94 -1.65 -19.96 -0.55
C ILE A 94 -1.46 -18.46 -0.72
N ILE A 95 -1.74 -17.96 -1.92
CA ILE A 95 -1.74 -16.53 -2.21
C ILE A 95 -3.14 -16.00 -1.91
N LYS A 96 -3.25 -15.11 -0.92
CA LYS A 96 -4.53 -14.56 -0.46
C LYS A 96 -4.92 -13.29 -1.22
N GLU A 97 -3.94 -12.43 -1.47
CA GLU A 97 -4.14 -11.11 -2.10
C GLU A 97 -3.08 -10.90 -3.18
N LEU A 98 -3.47 -10.32 -4.31
CA LEU A 98 -2.60 -10.03 -5.43
C LEU A 98 -2.23 -8.53 -5.47
N PRO A 99 -1.07 -8.18 -6.03
CA PRO A 99 -0.73 -6.78 -6.27
C PRO A 99 -1.74 -6.09 -7.18
N TYR A 100 -1.86 -4.77 -7.04
CA TYR A 100 -2.82 -3.98 -7.80
C TYR A 100 -2.55 -4.01 -9.31
N GLN A 101 -3.62 -4.13 -10.11
CA GLN A 101 -3.60 -4.25 -11.58
C GLN A 101 -2.88 -5.49 -12.14
N VAL A 102 -2.87 -6.59 -11.38
CA VAL A 102 -2.46 -7.92 -11.83
C VAL A 102 -3.67 -8.79 -12.11
#